data_AF-A0AAW9HY28-F1
#
_entry.id   AF-A0AAW9HY28-F1
#
_cell.length_a   1.000
_cell.length_b   1.000
_cell.length_c   1.000
_cell.angle_alpha   90.00
_cell.angle_beta   90.00
_cell.angle_gamma   90.00
#
_symmetry.space_group_name_H-M   'P 1'
#
loop_
_entity.id
_entity.type
_entity.pdbx_description
1 polymer ?
#
loop_
_entity_poly.entity_id
_entity_poly.type
_entity_poly.pdbx_seq_one_letter_code
_entity_poly.pdbx_strand_id
1 'polypeptide(L)'
;MISPSDLLFIKGDTVQGLLVDGIGGMVDICILALLVLACVRIMQKGGGDKALIDITEKFVHTARGVEMSIGALALAMSGIMGLNAPPILAIGTSFAKPLGEKYKISPYRRANLLDATACTLVYSLPWTPALLLTKNLSAQASEQFGSMVPALTTTQMSPWVIYCWALLVVMLFAMISGWGRMYVNSKGEEVKTLAEAEA
;
A
#
# COMPACT_ATOMS: atom_id res chain seq x y z
N MET A 1 11.05 -27.38 18.28
CA MET A 1 12.17 -26.75 17.54
C MET A 1 12.10 -27.29 16.13
N ILE A 2 12.08 -26.43 15.11
CA ILE A 2 11.99 -26.84 13.70
C ILE A 2 13.34 -27.45 13.30
N SER A 3 13.32 -28.69 12.78
CA SER A 3 14.52 -29.37 12.28
C SER A 3 14.74 -29.01 10.79
N PRO A 4 15.99 -28.99 10.28
CA PRO A 4 16.25 -28.79 8.85
C PRO A 4 15.52 -29.78 7.94
N SER A 5 15.19 -30.98 8.47
CA SER A 5 14.37 -31.98 7.79
C SER A 5 12.92 -31.57 7.58
N ASP A 6 12.39 -30.62 8.36
CA ASP A 6 11.01 -30.13 8.25
C ASP A 6 10.89 -29.01 7.19
N LEU A 7 12.01 -28.44 6.77
CA LEU A 7 12.05 -27.38 5.76
C LEU A 7 11.74 -27.92 4.37
N LEU A 8 12.32 -29.07 4.02
CA LEU A 8 12.17 -29.67 2.70
C LEU A 8 12.47 -31.17 2.79
N PHE A 9 11.45 -32.00 2.57
CA PHE A 9 11.57 -33.45 2.53
C PHE A 9 10.77 -34.03 1.37
N ILE A 10 11.22 -35.17 0.88
CA ILE A 10 10.54 -35.88 -0.21
C ILE A 10 9.72 -36.99 0.44
N LYS A 11 8.40 -36.96 0.24
CA LYS A 11 7.49 -38.02 0.69
C LYS A 11 6.79 -38.59 -0.54
N GLY A 12 7.25 -39.75 -1.01
CA GLY A 12 6.83 -40.31 -2.30
C GLY A 12 7.42 -39.52 -3.47
N ASP A 13 6.62 -39.25 -4.51
CA ASP A 13 7.03 -38.48 -5.71
C ASP A 13 6.85 -36.96 -5.58
N THR A 14 6.46 -36.47 -4.40
CA THR A 14 6.17 -35.04 -4.17
C THR A 14 7.12 -34.45 -3.14
N VAL A 15 7.65 -33.27 -3.45
CA VAL A 15 8.44 -32.46 -2.52
C VAL A 15 7.47 -31.77 -1.56
N GLN A 16 7.64 -32.00 -0.26
CA GLN A 16 6.84 -31.43 0.83
C GLN A 16 7.77 -30.71 1.81
N GLY A 17 7.20 -29.88 2.68
CA GLY A 17 7.96 -29.15 3.70
C GLY A 17 7.47 -27.72 3.84
N LEU A 18 7.88 -27.07 4.93
CA LEU A 18 7.43 -25.71 5.24
C LEU A 18 7.67 -24.71 4.10
N LEU A 19 8.72 -24.90 3.31
CA LEU A 19 9.00 -24.02 2.16
C LEU A 19 8.01 -24.20 1.02
N VAL A 20 7.63 -25.44 0.71
CA VAL A 20 6.67 -25.74 -0.36
C VAL A 20 5.29 -25.24 0.03
N ASP A 21 4.88 -25.44 1.29
CA ASP A 21 3.62 -24.94 1.82
C ASP A 21 3.57 -23.42 1.84
N GLY A 22 4.68 -22.77 2.22
CA GLY A 22 4.82 -21.31 2.19
C GLY A 22 4.69 -20.72 0.79
N ILE A 23 5.33 -21.35 -0.22
CA ILE A 23 5.18 -20.95 -1.62
C ILE A 23 3.75 -21.18 -2.10
N GLY A 24 3.17 -22.34 -1.77
CA GLY A 24 1.79 -22.68 -2.09
C GLY A 24 0.79 -21.64 -1.57
N GLY A 25 0.97 -21.16 -0.34
CA GLY A 25 0.15 -20.12 0.27
C GLY A 25 0.26 -18.73 -0.39
N MET A 26 1.27 -18.49 -1.24
CA MET A 26 1.49 -17.22 -1.92
C MET A 26 1.04 -17.23 -3.40
N VAL A 27 0.69 -18.39 -3.96
CA VAL A 27 0.32 -18.54 -5.38
C VAL A 27 -0.84 -17.61 -5.76
N ASP A 28 -1.86 -17.51 -4.92
CA ASP A 28 -3.02 -16.66 -5.17
C ASP A 28 -2.66 -15.17 -5.27
N ILE A 29 -1.73 -14.70 -4.42
CA ILE A 29 -1.25 -13.32 -4.43
C ILE A 29 -0.42 -13.05 -5.69
N CYS A 30 0.39 -14.02 -6.12
CA CYS A 30 1.15 -13.93 -7.38
C CYS A 30 0.21 -13.83 -8.59
N ILE A 31 -0.82 -14.66 -8.66
CA ILE A 31 -1.82 -14.62 -9.75
C ILE A 31 -2.53 -13.26 -9.75
N LEU A 32 -2.97 -12.78 -8.58
CA LEU A 32 -3.59 -11.47 -8.44
C LEU A 32 -2.67 -10.34 -8.94
N ALA A 33 -1.39 -10.36 -8.56
CA ALA A 33 -0.41 -9.37 -9.01
C ALA A 33 -0.26 -9.36 -10.54
N LEU A 34 -0.19 -10.54 -11.17
CA LEU A 34 -0.12 -10.65 -12.63
C LEU A 34 -1.35 -10.05 -13.32
N LEU A 35 -2.56 -10.33 -12.79
CA LEU A 35 -3.80 -9.80 -13.33
C LEU A 35 -3.88 -8.27 -13.19
N VAL A 36 -3.51 -7.74 -12.02
CA VAL A 36 -3.47 -6.29 -11.78
C VAL A 36 -2.50 -5.62 -12.74
N LEU A 37 -1.29 -6.16 -12.91
CA LEU A 37 -0.30 -5.64 -13.85
C LEU A 37 -0.81 -5.70 -15.30
N ALA A 38 -1.53 -6.75 -15.68
CA ALA A 38 -2.16 -6.85 -17.00
C ALA A 38 -3.21 -5.74 -17.22
N CYS A 39 -4.10 -5.51 -16.24
CA CYS A 39 -5.09 -4.43 -16.28
C CYS A 39 -4.42 -3.04 -16.37
N VAL A 40 -3.38 -2.82 -15.58
CA VAL A 40 -2.59 -1.57 -15.62
C VAL A 40 -1.97 -1.36 -16.99
N ARG A 41 -1.43 -2.43 -17.60
CA ARG A 41 -0.83 -2.36 -18.94
C ARG A 41 -1.87 -2.02 -20.01
N ILE A 42 -3.08 -2.56 -19.90
CA ILE A 42 -4.20 -2.25 -20.79
C ILE A 42 -4.59 -0.77 -20.64
N MET A 43 -4.72 -0.29 -19.41
CA MET A 43 -5.02 1.11 -19.11
C MET A 43 -3.96 2.07 -19.67
N GLN A 44 -2.68 1.75 -19.52
CA GLN A 44 -1.57 2.52 -20.08
C GLN A 44 -1.61 2.54 -21.62
N LYS A 45 -1.88 1.40 -22.27
CA LYS A 45 -2.02 1.35 -23.73
C LYS A 45 -3.22 2.17 -24.23
N GLY A 46 -4.30 2.22 -23.46
CA GLY A 46 -5.46 3.05 -23.74
C GLY A 46 -5.27 4.54 -23.44
N GLY A 47 -4.11 4.96 -22.93
CA GLY A 47 -3.84 6.35 -22.53
C GLY A 47 -4.59 6.80 -21.27
N GLY A 48 -5.11 5.88 -20.47
CA GLY A 48 -5.82 6.20 -19.24
C GLY A 48 -4.93 6.84 -18.17
N ASP A 49 -3.64 6.48 -18.16
CA ASP A 49 -2.61 7.12 -17.34
C ASP A 49 -2.45 8.61 -17.71
N LYS A 50 -2.35 8.92 -19.00
CA LYS A 50 -2.26 10.31 -19.49
C LYS A 50 -3.50 11.11 -19.14
N ALA A 51 -4.69 10.55 -19.38
CA ALA A 51 -5.95 11.21 -19.03
C ALA A 51 -6.04 11.51 -17.52
N LEU A 52 -5.61 10.57 -16.67
CA LEU A 52 -5.61 10.74 -15.22
C LEU A 52 -4.64 11.84 -14.77
N ILE A 53 -3.46 11.91 -15.40
CA ILE A 53 -2.47 12.95 -15.16
C ILE A 53 -3.00 14.31 -15.63
N ASP A 54 -3.54 14.42 -16.84
CA ASP A 54 -4.08 15.67 -17.40
C ASP A 54 -5.21 16.25 -16.53
N ILE A 55 -6.07 15.40 -15.99
CA ILE A 55 -7.12 15.82 -15.04
C ILE A 55 -6.48 16.34 -13.75
N THR A 56 -5.50 15.62 -13.21
CA THR A 56 -4.84 15.98 -11.95
C THR A 56 -4.11 17.32 -12.09
N GLU A 57 -3.44 17.55 -13.23
CA GLU A 57 -2.69 18.76 -13.51
C GLU A 57 -3.55 20.01 -13.58
N LYS A 58 -4.83 19.90 -13.98
CA LYS A 58 -5.76 21.04 -13.94
C LYS A 58 -5.97 21.58 -12.53
N PHE A 59 -5.79 20.75 -11.51
CA PHE A 59 -6.01 21.12 -10.11
C PHE A 59 -4.69 21.24 -9.32
N VAL A 60 -3.63 20.56 -9.75
CA VAL A 60 -2.38 20.42 -9.01
C VAL A 60 -1.23 21.02 -9.80
N HIS A 61 -0.68 22.12 -9.26
CA HIS A 61 0.45 22.85 -9.86
C HIS A 61 1.68 22.93 -8.94
N THR A 62 1.65 22.25 -7.78
CA THR A 62 2.73 22.33 -6.78
C THR A 62 3.19 20.93 -6.38
N ALA A 63 4.47 20.80 -5.99
CA ALA A 63 5.02 19.55 -5.47
C ALA A 63 4.25 19.02 -4.23
N ARG A 64 3.68 19.92 -3.41
CA ARG A 64 2.78 19.55 -2.31
C ARG A 64 1.48 18.94 -2.81
N GLY A 65 0.86 19.56 -3.81
CA GLY A 65 -0.36 19.04 -4.41
C GLY A 65 -0.16 17.68 -5.07
N VAL A 66 1.03 17.43 -5.65
CA VAL A 66 1.37 16.13 -6.24
C VAL A 66 1.51 15.03 -5.20
N GLU A 67 2.20 15.31 -4.10
CA GLU A 67 2.28 14.38 -2.97
C GLU A 67 0.87 14.08 -2.42
N MET A 68 0.05 15.13 -2.22
CA MET A 68 -1.33 14.95 -1.75
C MET A 68 -2.21 14.17 -2.74
N SER A 69 -2.07 14.37 -4.06
CA SER A 69 -2.85 13.62 -5.05
C SER A 69 -2.44 12.15 -5.09
N ILE A 70 -1.15 11.84 -4.99
CA ILE A 70 -0.65 10.46 -4.90
C ILE A 70 -1.18 9.80 -3.63
N GLY A 71 -1.06 10.46 -2.49
CA GLY A 71 -1.53 9.94 -1.21
C GLY A 71 -3.05 9.76 -1.15
N ALA A 72 -3.82 10.71 -1.68
CA ALA A 72 -5.27 10.64 -1.72
C ALA A 72 -5.77 9.51 -2.62
N LEU A 73 -5.17 9.34 -3.80
CA LEU A 73 -5.54 8.24 -4.71
C LEU A 73 -5.17 6.88 -4.12
N ALA A 74 -4.00 6.78 -3.47
CA ALA A 74 -3.57 5.58 -2.76
C ALA A 74 -4.54 5.21 -1.65
N LEU A 75 -4.89 6.17 -0.78
CA LEU A 75 -5.87 6.00 0.28
C LEU A 75 -7.23 5.55 -0.24
N ALA A 76 -7.71 6.19 -1.31
CA ALA A 76 -9.02 5.88 -1.90
C ALA A 76 -9.05 4.46 -2.47
N MET A 77 -8.06 4.08 -3.30
CA MET A 77 -8.02 2.73 -3.88
C MET A 77 -7.77 1.66 -2.84
N SER A 78 -6.84 1.87 -1.91
CA SER A 78 -6.62 0.95 -0.80
C SER A 78 -7.86 0.79 0.06
N GLY A 79 -8.58 1.88 0.33
CA GLY A 79 -9.83 1.83 1.07
C GLY A 79 -10.91 1.01 0.36
N ILE A 80 -11.08 1.20 -0.95
CA ILE A 80 -12.07 0.46 -1.75
C ILE A 80 -11.70 -1.03 -1.84
N MET A 81 -10.43 -1.35 -2.08
CA MET A 81 -9.97 -2.74 -2.26
C MET A 81 -9.79 -3.48 -0.94
N GLY A 82 -9.62 -2.78 0.18
CA GLY A 82 -9.34 -3.37 1.49
C GLY A 82 -7.96 -4.06 1.59
N LEU A 83 -7.04 -3.77 0.66
CA LEU A 83 -5.73 -4.39 0.51
C LEU A 83 -4.68 -3.31 0.16
N ASN A 84 -3.38 -3.60 0.32
CA ASN A 84 -2.30 -2.65 0.02
C ASN A 84 -1.55 -2.94 -1.27
N ALA A 85 -1.10 -4.19 -1.45
CA ALA A 85 -0.23 -4.53 -2.58
C ALA A 85 -0.89 -4.26 -3.95
N PRO A 86 -2.16 -4.66 -4.21
CA PRO A 86 -2.77 -4.43 -5.52
C PRO A 86 -2.93 -2.92 -5.87
N PRO A 87 -3.46 -2.06 -4.96
CA PRO A 87 -3.49 -0.60 -5.20
C PRO A 87 -2.10 0.01 -5.43
N ILE A 88 -1.11 -0.36 -4.62
CA ILE A 88 0.26 0.17 -4.74
C ILE A 88 0.84 -0.18 -6.12
N LEU A 89 0.67 -1.42 -6.57
CA LEU A 89 1.13 -1.86 -7.90
C LEU A 89 0.41 -1.09 -9.02
N ALA A 90 -0.90 -0.90 -8.87
CA ALA A 90 -1.71 -0.20 -9.86
C ALA A 90 -1.33 1.28 -9.97
N ILE A 91 -1.36 2.01 -8.86
CA ILE A 91 -1.12 3.46 -8.81
C ILE A 91 0.35 3.78 -9.00
N GLY A 92 1.25 2.95 -8.48
CA GLY A 92 2.69 3.19 -8.51
C GLY A 92 3.21 3.41 -9.92
N THR A 93 2.85 2.52 -10.84
CA THR A 93 3.34 2.57 -12.23
C THR A 93 2.50 3.45 -13.14
N SER A 94 1.19 3.56 -12.90
CA SER A 94 0.29 4.33 -13.78
C SER A 94 0.14 5.81 -13.41
N PHE A 95 0.38 6.17 -12.15
CA PHE A 95 0.09 7.52 -11.66
C PHE A 95 1.25 8.13 -10.86
N ALA A 96 1.73 7.45 -9.81
CA ALA A 96 2.74 8.02 -8.91
C ALA A 96 4.10 8.23 -9.58
N LYS A 97 4.53 7.27 -10.41
CA LYS A 97 5.77 7.37 -11.18
C LYS A 97 5.73 8.54 -12.19
N PRO A 98 4.82 8.58 -13.18
CA PRO A 98 4.84 9.62 -14.20
C PRO A 98 4.59 11.02 -13.63
N LEU A 99 3.68 11.17 -12.66
CA LEU A 99 3.41 12.46 -12.03
C LEU A 99 4.61 12.95 -11.20
N GLY A 100 5.26 12.06 -10.45
CA GLY A 100 6.44 12.44 -9.68
C GLY A 100 7.69 12.70 -10.52
N GLU A 101 7.85 12.06 -11.68
CA GLU A 101 8.95 12.33 -12.62
C GLU A 101 8.82 13.74 -13.20
N LYS A 102 7.60 14.15 -13.54
CA LYS A 102 7.32 15.50 -14.06
C LYS A 102 7.70 16.61 -13.07
N TYR A 103 7.48 16.39 -11.78
CA TYR A 103 7.80 17.34 -10.71
C TYR A 103 9.16 17.07 -10.03
N LYS A 104 9.99 16.21 -10.62
CA LYS A 104 11.33 15.84 -10.12
C LYS A 104 11.36 15.39 -8.64
N ILE A 105 10.27 14.87 -8.08
CA ILE A 105 10.24 14.38 -6.68
C ILE A 105 11.15 13.16 -6.57
N SER A 106 11.82 12.85 -5.45
CA SER A 106 12.67 11.64 -5.41
C SER A 106 11.87 10.33 -5.54
N PRO A 107 12.35 9.31 -6.26
CA PRO A 107 11.66 8.02 -6.39
C PRO A 107 11.45 7.37 -5.03
N TYR A 108 12.42 7.53 -4.11
CA TYR A 108 12.29 7.09 -2.71
C TYR A 108 11.13 7.79 -2.01
N ARG A 109 11.04 9.13 -2.11
CA ARG A 109 9.96 9.90 -1.51
C ARG A 109 8.59 9.48 -2.02
N ARG A 110 8.44 9.30 -3.33
CA ARG A 110 7.18 8.86 -3.96
C ARG A 110 6.78 7.46 -3.51
N ALA A 111 7.72 6.52 -3.50
CA ALA A 111 7.49 5.14 -3.09
C ALA A 111 7.08 5.06 -1.62
N ASN A 112 7.81 5.74 -0.74
CA ASN A 112 7.48 5.78 0.68
C ASN A 112 6.13 6.44 0.95
N LEU A 113 5.80 7.53 0.24
CA LEU A 113 4.51 8.19 0.37
C LEU A 113 3.36 7.26 -0.07
N LEU A 114 3.52 6.62 -1.23
CA LEU A 114 2.54 5.69 -1.78
C LEU A 114 2.31 4.50 -0.85
N ASP A 115 3.39 3.88 -0.37
CA ASP A 115 3.33 2.70 0.51
C ASP A 115 2.70 3.04 1.86
N ALA A 116 3.18 4.10 2.51
CA ALA A 116 2.67 4.52 3.82
C ALA A 116 1.21 4.95 3.74
N THR A 117 0.81 5.71 2.71
CA THR A 117 -0.59 6.14 2.57
C THR A 117 -1.53 4.98 2.30
N ALA A 118 -1.16 4.02 1.45
CA ALA A 118 -1.91 2.78 1.27
C ALA A 118 -2.09 2.01 2.58
N CYS A 119 -1.00 1.88 3.36
CA CYS A 119 -0.98 1.11 4.61
C CYS A 119 -1.58 1.81 5.85
N THR A 120 -2.17 3.01 5.71
CA THR A 120 -2.73 3.74 6.86
C THR A 120 -4.20 3.41 7.08
N LEU A 121 -5.09 4.11 6.39
CA LEU A 121 -6.53 4.09 6.65
C LEU A 121 -7.15 2.72 6.34
N VAL A 122 -6.57 1.95 5.40
CA VAL A 122 -7.12 0.66 4.99
C VAL A 122 -7.41 -0.24 6.19
N TYR A 123 -6.47 -0.41 7.11
CA TYR A 123 -6.59 -1.37 8.21
C TYR A 123 -7.57 -0.93 9.30
N SER A 124 -7.99 0.34 9.28
CA SER A 124 -9.05 0.83 10.14
C SER A 124 -10.44 0.57 9.52
N LEU A 125 -10.56 0.21 8.24
CA LEU A 125 -11.86 0.06 7.59
C LEU A 125 -12.55 -1.26 7.96
N PRO A 126 -13.86 -1.25 8.29
CA PRO A 126 -14.59 -2.40 8.83
C PRO A 126 -14.61 -3.67 7.96
N TRP A 127 -14.40 -3.53 6.65
CA TRP A 127 -14.45 -4.63 5.68
C TRP A 127 -13.08 -5.25 5.38
N THR A 128 -12.01 -4.81 6.05
CA THR A 128 -10.69 -5.38 5.80
C THR A 128 -10.53 -6.78 6.36
N PRO A 129 -9.73 -7.65 5.69
CA PRO A 129 -9.45 -8.99 6.18
C PRO A 129 -8.91 -9.02 7.61
N ALA A 130 -8.08 -8.03 7.98
CA ALA A 130 -7.52 -7.91 9.32
C ALA A 130 -8.62 -7.76 10.38
N LEU A 131 -9.53 -6.77 10.24
CA LEU A 131 -10.61 -6.57 11.21
C LEU A 131 -11.64 -7.69 11.19
N LEU A 132 -11.92 -8.27 10.03
CA LEU A 132 -12.82 -9.43 9.92
C LEU A 132 -12.25 -10.65 10.65
N LEU A 133 -10.94 -10.91 10.53
CA LEU A 133 -10.26 -11.95 11.28
C LEU A 133 -10.31 -11.64 12.79
N THR A 134 -10.00 -10.41 13.21
CA THR A 134 -10.07 -10.00 14.61
C THR A 134 -11.48 -10.16 15.19
N LYS A 135 -12.53 -9.82 14.43
CA LYS A 135 -13.92 -10.07 14.83
C LYS A 135 -14.15 -11.55 15.11
N ASN A 136 -13.77 -12.43 14.19
CA ASN A 136 -13.94 -13.87 14.35
C ASN A 136 -13.18 -14.41 15.56
N LEU A 137 -11.93 -13.96 15.76
CA LEU A 137 -11.12 -14.34 16.92
C LEU A 137 -11.74 -13.82 18.23
N SER A 138 -12.29 -12.61 18.23
CA SER A 138 -12.96 -12.04 19.41
C SER A 138 -14.23 -12.80 19.79
N ALA A 139 -14.99 -13.30 18.81
CA ALA A 139 -16.16 -14.15 19.05
C ALA A 139 -15.74 -15.49 19.67
N GLN A 140 -14.72 -16.14 19.12
CA GLN A 140 -14.17 -17.40 19.66
C GLN A 140 -13.63 -17.22 21.09
N ALA A 141 -12.93 -16.11 21.34
CA ALA A 141 -12.43 -15.80 22.68
C ALA A 141 -13.58 -15.52 23.67
N SER A 142 -14.68 -14.89 23.22
CA SER A 142 -15.86 -14.65 24.05
C SER A 142 -16.55 -15.96 24.46
N GLU A 143 -16.61 -16.95 23.57
CA GLU A 143 -17.13 -18.29 23.89
C GLU A 143 -16.26 -19.02 24.93
N GLN A 144 -14.94 -18.87 24.88
CA GLN A 144 -14.01 -19.55 25.79
C GLN A 144 -13.84 -18.84 27.15
N PHE A 145 -13.85 -17.50 27.16
CA PHE A 145 -13.50 -16.69 28.34
C PHE A 145 -14.69 -15.89 28.90
N GLY A 146 -15.89 -16.03 28.34
CA GLY A 146 -17.12 -15.40 28.83
C GLY A 146 -17.06 -13.87 28.81
N SER A 147 -17.47 -13.23 29.90
CA SER A 147 -17.57 -11.77 30.02
C SER A 147 -16.23 -11.02 30.08
N MET A 148 -15.10 -11.72 30.16
CA MET A 148 -13.77 -11.10 30.13
C MET A 148 -13.37 -10.58 28.75
N VAL A 149 -13.93 -11.15 27.67
CA VAL A 149 -13.69 -10.70 26.29
C VAL A 149 -15.03 -10.54 25.58
N PRO A 150 -15.57 -9.30 25.46
CA PRO A 150 -16.80 -9.09 24.70
C PRO A 150 -16.56 -9.32 23.21
N ALA A 151 -17.53 -9.94 22.53
CA ALA A 151 -17.54 -10.06 21.08
C ALA A 151 -17.63 -8.67 20.45
N LEU A 152 -16.53 -8.22 19.86
CA LEU A 152 -16.42 -6.88 19.30
C LEU A 152 -16.85 -6.87 17.83
N THR A 153 -17.58 -5.83 17.43
CA THR A 153 -17.95 -5.62 16.02
C THR A 153 -16.84 -4.85 15.30
N THR A 154 -16.64 -5.09 14.00
CA THR A 154 -15.57 -4.44 13.20
C THR A 154 -15.64 -2.91 13.21
N THR A 155 -16.84 -2.33 13.26
CA THR A 155 -17.05 -0.88 13.38
C THR A 155 -16.62 -0.30 14.72
N GLN A 156 -16.73 -1.10 15.79
CA GLN A 156 -16.28 -0.69 17.12
C GLN A 156 -14.76 -0.78 17.23
N MET A 157 -14.11 -1.72 16.53
CA MET A 157 -12.65 -1.89 16.53
C MET A 157 -11.92 -0.85 15.67
N SER A 158 -12.54 -0.40 14.58
CA SER A 158 -11.99 0.56 13.61
C SER A 158 -11.27 1.77 14.25
N PRO A 159 -11.85 2.52 15.21
CA PRO A 159 -11.18 3.66 15.84
C PRO A 159 -10.01 3.27 16.77
N TRP A 160 -9.97 2.04 17.27
CA TRP A 160 -8.93 1.58 18.21
C TRP A 160 -7.64 1.12 17.54
N VAL A 161 -7.57 1.15 16.20
CA VAL A 161 -6.34 0.86 15.45
C VAL A 161 -5.42 2.10 15.49
N ILE A 162 -4.90 2.42 16.68
CA ILE A 162 -4.16 3.67 16.98
C ILE A 162 -3.01 3.89 16.01
N TYR A 163 -2.25 2.83 15.69
CA TYR A 163 -1.11 2.89 14.78
C TYR A 163 -1.49 3.43 13.40
N CYS A 164 -2.61 2.98 12.84
CA CYS A 164 -3.08 3.40 11.52
C CYS A 164 -3.52 4.85 11.50
N TRP A 165 -4.22 5.31 12.55
CA TRP A 165 -4.61 6.70 12.71
C TRP A 165 -3.40 7.61 12.95
N ALA A 166 -2.44 7.18 13.78
CA ALA A 166 -1.21 7.93 14.04
C ALA A 166 -0.37 8.07 12.77
N LEU A 167 -0.16 6.98 12.01
CA LEU A 167 0.52 7.05 10.72
C LEU A 167 -0.22 7.96 9.74
N LEU A 168 -1.55 7.91 9.69
CA LEU A 168 -2.32 8.78 8.79
C LEU A 168 -2.04 10.26 9.10
N VAL A 169 -2.04 10.64 10.38
CA VAL A 169 -1.72 12.00 10.82
C VAL A 169 -0.29 12.37 10.44
N VAL A 170 0.69 11.48 10.66
CA VAL A 170 2.09 11.72 10.30
C VAL A 170 2.24 11.90 8.79
N MET A 171 1.57 11.08 7.98
CA MET A 171 1.63 11.16 6.52
C MET A 171 0.94 12.42 5.99
N LEU A 172 -0.22 12.79 6.54
CA LEU A 172 -0.89 14.05 6.22
C LEU A 172 0.00 15.25 6.58
N PHE A 173 0.61 15.24 7.76
CA PHE A 173 1.56 16.26 8.17
C PHE A 173 2.77 16.33 7.21
N ALA A 174 3.35 15.19 6.84
CA ALA A 174 4.49 15.13 5.93
C ALA A 174 4.14 15.66 4.52
N MET A 175 2.94 15.39 4.01
CA MET A 175 2.46 15.90 2.72
C MET A 175 2.20 17.42 2.76
N ILE A 176 1.56 17.92 3.82
CA ILE A 176 1.21 19.34 3.96
C ILE A 176 2.46 20.20 4.21
N SER A 177 3.30 19.79 5.17
CA SER A 177 4.53 20.51 5.51
C SER A 177 5.59 20.39 4.41
N GLY A 178 5.58 19.29 3.64
CA GLY A 178 6.67 18.92 2.74
C GLY A 178 7.88 18.37 3.50
N TRP A 179 7.69 17.93 4.75
CA TRP A 179 8.77 17.39 5.58
C TRP A 179 9.36 16.14 4.95
N GLY A 180 10.67 16.15 4.72
CA GLY A 180 11.41 15.07 4.07
C GLY A 180 11.27 15.02 2.55
N ARG A 181 10.84 16.11 1.91
CA ARG A 181 10.81 16.21 0.45
C ARG A 181 12.23 16.35 -0.10
N MET A 182 12.56 15.43 -1.00
CA MET A 182 13.78 15.45 -1.80
C MET A 182 13.38 15.48 -3.28
N TYR A 183 14.25 16.06 -4.10
CA TYR A 183 14.11 16.15 -5.54
C TYR A 183 15.25 15.39 -6.23
N VAL A 184 15.12 15.11 -7.51
CA VAL A 184 16.17 14.47 -8.33
C VAL A 184 16.69 15.46 -9.35
N ASN A 185 18.01 15.64 -9.40
CA ASN A 185 18.66 16.46 -10.41
C ASN A 185 18.82 15.72 -11.75
N SER A 186 19.33 16.42 -12.76
CA SER A 186 19.62 15.86 -14.10
C SER A 186 20.62 14.70 -14.09
N LYS A 187 21.41 14.54 -13.01
CA LYS A 187 22.41 13.48 -12.81
C LYS A 187 21.87 12.28 -12.01
N GLY A 188 20.63 12.33 -11.54
CA GLY A 188 20.02 11.26 -10.74
C GLY A 188 20.31 11.33 -9.23
N GLU A 189 20.91 12.41 -8.74
CA GLU A 189 21.24 12.61 -7.33
C GLU A 189 20.07 13.27 -6.57
N GLU A 190 19.89 12.89 -5.30
CA GLU A 190 18.85 13.46 -4.45
C GLU A 190 19.29 14.82 -3.86
N VAL A 191 18.55 15.88 -4.21
CA VAL A 191 18.82 17.26 -3.76
C VAL A 191 17.65 17.80 -2.93
N LYS A 192 17.93 18.71 -2.00
CA LYS A 192 16.93 19.23 -1.06
C LYS A 192 16.08 20.34 -1.67
N THR A 193 16.57 21.03 -2.70
CA THR A 193 15.87 22.15 -3.32
C THR A 193 15.55 21.91 -4.79
N LEU A 194 14.46 22.53 -5.27
CA LEU A 194 14.09 22.51 -6.69
C LEU A 194 15.14 23.23 -7.55
N ALA A 195 15.74 24.31 -7.04
CA ALA A 195 16.77 25.06 -7.76
C ALA A 195 18.00 24.19 -8.06
N GLU A 196 18.43 23.35 -7.11
CA GLU A 196 19.52 22.38 -7.32
C GLU A 196 19.13 21.22 -8.25
N ALA A 197 17.83 20.92 -8.39
CA ALA A 197 17.33 19.91 -9.30
C ALA A 197 17.19 20.42 -10.74
N GLU A 198 17.12 21.74 -10.92
CA GLU A 198 17.06 22.44 -12.20
C GLU A 198 18.42 22.89 -12.73
N ALA A 199 19.43 22.92 -11.86
CA ALA A 199 20.85 23.06 -12.22
C ALA A 199 21.44 21.79 -12.87
#